data_AF-A0A162JDK9-F1
#
_entry.id   AF-A0A162JDK9-F1
#
_cell.length_a   1.000
_cell.length_b   1.000
_cell.length_c   1.000
_cell.angle_alpha   90.00
_cell.angle_beta   90.00
_cell.angle_gamma   90.00
#
_symmetry.space_group_name_H-M   'P 1'
#
loop_
_entity.id
_entity.type
_entity.pdbx_description
1 polymer ?
#
loop_
_entity_poly.entity_id
_entity_poly.type
_entity_poly.pdbx_seq_one_letter_code
_entity_poly.pdbx_strand_id
1 'polypeptide(L)'
;MVKSLTLAAVIVPSVWAINTDGRLYSSFVSLSIELIGFPDWAETAPSTTTLTTPTASSCRHADPGAWQCIGPRFFDSYGAFPAGTLYSHNFNVATWNASGFHTLEATVPLACSALRGQLSLFEIGNEPDLYVGKRRDSNYDVHDYLADWANTTARFEHFLKQACPDMASEQQLHYMFPSVSSPVSRLRVPDMFAAAVGGSSSSIKRVTQVSVHNYMAGATQPGVTLQATLMNHTAVARSLAGHVAYAKSVEASDADYVIGEHNSLYGAGAAGLSDVFGAALWGVDFALQAAATGVVKRVHFTSLSARPTPRGPRPRHGRRSRRTTVKTLALGGRADLDSGYGAYVDGRLERLALLNLREWSRRRTGRSKRLSAAAACDKTGITFNGFAYEAETMDKPARVASRASNEQVKADKSGKLAIEVADSEAIVVLQK
;
A
#
# COMPACT_ATOMS: atom_id res chain seq x y z
N MET A 1 -12.50 -25.59 -25.51
CA MET A 1 -12.66 -24.44 -26.42
C MET A 1 -11.98 -23.23 -25.80
N VAL A 2 -10.96 -22.70 -26.47
CA VAL A 2 -10.20 -21.52 -26.04
C VAL A 2 -11.10 -20.29 -26.23
N LYS A 3 -11.44 -19.58 -25.15
CA LYS A 3 -12.05 -18.24 -25.23
C LYS A 3 -10.94 -17.21 -25.04
N SER A 4 -10.23 -16.93 -26.12
CA SER A 4 -9.29 -15.82 -26.22
C SER A 4 -10.11 -14.53 -26.37
N LEU A 5 -9.95 -13.57 -25.47
CA LEU A 5 -10.63 -12.27 -25.57
C LEU A 5 -9.76 -11.32 -26.39
N THR A 6 -10.24 -10.89 -27.56
CA THR A 6 -9.63 -9.79 -28.31
C THR A 6 -10.13 -8.47 -27.72
N LEU A 7 -9.29 -7.82 -26.92
CA LEU A 7 -9.60 -6.51 -26.36
C LEU A 7 -9.24 -5.43 -27.38
N ALA A 8 -10.27 -4.73 -27.85
CA ALA A 8 -10.15 -3.53 -28.67
C ALA A 8 -10.09 -2.30 -27.76
N ALA A 9 -8.90 -1.77 -27.50
CA ALA A 9 -8.79 -0.46 -26.85
C ALA A 9 -8.98 0.62 -27.92
N VAL A 10 -10.13 1.30 -27.89
CA VAL A 10 -10.34 2.53 -28.66
C VAL A 10 -9.74 3.68 -27.86
N ILE A 11 -8.73 4.35 -28.41
CA ILE A 11 -8.21 5.60 -27.84
C ILE A 11 -9.25 6.69 -28.13
N VAL A 12 -10.29 6.77 -27.29
CA VAL A 12 -11.26 7.86 -27.35
C VAL A 12 -10.63 9.06 -26.65
N PRO A 13 -10.56 10.26 -27.27
CA PRO A 13 -10.19 11.48 -26.56
C PRO A 13 -11.32 11.80 -25.58
N SER A 14 -11.18 11.36 -24.33
CA SER A 14 -12.18 11.58 -23.28
C SER A 14 -12.16 13.03 -22.80
N VAL A 15 -13.11 13.80 -23.34
CA VAL A 15 -13.76 14.91 -22.64
C VAL A 15 -14.51 14.32 -21.44
N TRP A 16 -14.49 15.03 -20.30
CA TRP A 16 -15.03 14.67 -18.98
C TRP A 16 -14.13 13.82 -18.08
N ALA A 17 -13.11 14.45 -17.51
CA ALA A 17 -12.57 14.06 -16.21
C ALA A 17 -12.36 15.34 -15.39
N ILE A 18 -13.08 15.49 -14.29
CA ILE A 18 -12.91 16.59 -13.35
C ILE A 18 -11.48 16.48 -12.82
N ASN A 19 -10.69 17.48 -13.16
CA ASN A 19 -9.25 17.56 -12.98
C ASN A 19 -8.95 17.97 -11.53
N THR A 20 -8.89 17.01 -10.61
CA THR A 20 -8.04 17.18 -9.42
C THR A 20 -6.59 17.08 -9.89
N ASP A 21 -5.65 17.83 -9.32
CA ASP A 21 -4.31 18.13 -9.87
C ASP A 21 -3.43 16.94 -10.31
N GLY A 22 -3.87 15.70 -10.14
CA GLY A 22 -3.40 14.52 -10.88
C GLY A 22 -1.94 14.17 -10.58
N ARG A 23 -1.41 14.66 -9.46
CA ARG A 23 -0.09 14.31 -8.97
C ARG A 23 -0.23 13.09 -8.08
N LEU A 24 0.14 11.93 -8.61
CA LEU A 24 0.43 10.75 -7.82
C LEU A 24 1.81 10.90 -7.19
N TYR A 25 2.01 10.37 -5.99
CA TYR A 25 3.36 10.22 -5.47
C TYR A 25 4.17 9.32 -6.40
N SER A 26 5.47 9.60 -6.58
CA SER A 26 6.37 8.72 -7.33
C SER A 26 6.45 7.32 -6.69
N SER A 27 6.22 7.25 -5.38
CA SER A 27 6.00 6.06 -4.57
C SER A 27 4.50 5.80 -4.35
N PHE A 28 3.69 5.79 -5.44
CA PHE A 28 2.25 5.53 -5.34
C PHE A 28 1.94 4.18 -4.68
N VAL A 29 2.71 3.14 -5.02
CA VAL A 29 2.70 1.85 -4.33
C VAL A 29 3.89 1.80 -3.39
N SER A 30 3.62 1.59 -2.12
CA SER A 30 4.60 1.42 -1.04
C SER A 30 4.27 0.17 -0.21
N LEU A 31 5.12 -0.13 0.76
CA LEU A 31 4.86 -1.17 1.75
C LEU A 31 4.42 -0.54 3.08
N SER A 32 3.56 -1.26 3.79
CA SER A 32 3.40 -1.16 5.25
C SER A 32 3.96 -2.45 5.84
N ILE A 33 4.70 -2.35 6.94
CA ILE A 33 5.21 -3.52 7.65
C ILE A 33 4.84 -3.35 9.11
N GLU A 34 4.21 -4.38 9.64
CA GLU A 34 3.85 -4.45 11.05
C GLU A 34 5.10 -4.37 11.90
N LEU A 35 5.15 -3.40 12.84
CA LEU A 35 6.36 -3.14 13.63
C LEU A 35 6.86 -4.40 14.35
N ILE A 36 5.94 -5.26 14.80
CA ILE A 36 6.27 -6.54 15.44
C ILE A 36 7.02 -7.49 14.51
N GLY A 37 6.70 -7.51 13.22
CA GLY A 37 7.30 -8.42 12.23
C GLY A 37 8.46 -7.80 11.46
N PHE A 38 8.79 -6.52 11.70
CA PHE A 38 9.79 -5.82 10.88
C PHE A 38 11.20 -6.40 11.01
N PRO A 39 11.70 -6.75 12.20
CA PRO A 39 13.01 -7.38 12.33
C PRO A 39 13.09 -8.76 11.65
N ASP A 40 12.08 -9.63 11.84
CA ASP A 40 12.01 -10.92 11.14
C ASP A 40 11.96 -10.73 9.62
N TRP A 41 11.21 -9.75 9.15
CA TRP A 41 11.19 -9.37 7.74
C TRP A 41 12.59 -8.95 7.25
N ALA A 42 13.32 -8.15 8.03
CA ALA A 42 14.64 -7.65 7.69
C ALA A 42 15.73 -8.74 7.72
N GLU A 43 15.65 -9.71 8.62
CA GLU A 43 16.53 -10.89 8.65
C GLU A 43 16.48 -11.70 7.36
N THR A 44 15.31 -11.78 6.72
CA THR A 44 15.16 -12.47 5.43
C THR A 44 15.68 -11.67 4.23
N ALA A 45 16.21 -10.45 4.42
CA ALA A 45 16.79 -9.64 3.36
C ALA A 45 18.21 -10.12 2.97
N PRO A 46 18.58 -10.10 1.67
CA PRO A 46 19.88 -10.60 1.16
C PRO A 46 21.15 -10.02 1.79
N SER A 47 21.04 -8.92 2.54
CA SER A 47 22.16 -8.11 3.04
C SER A 47 22.44 -8.24 4.54
N THR A 48 21.70 -9.06 5.28
CA THR A 48 21.70 -9.02 6.76
C THR A 48 21.71 -10.41 7.38
N THR A 49 22.87 -11.10 7.37
CA THR A 49 23.05 -12.43 7.98
C THR A 49 23.28 -12.40 9.50
N THR A 50 22.94 -11.33 10.22
CA THR A 50 23.28 -11.18 11.64
C THR A 50 22.22 -10.53 12.53
N LEU A 51 21.03 -10.23 12.00
CA LEU A 51 19.94 -9.74 12.84
C LEU A 51 19.35 -10.96 13.59
N THR A 52 19.07 -10.78 14.89
CA THR A 52 18.33 -11.74 15.72
C THR A 52 17.26 -10.95 16.44
N THR A 53 16.00 -11.33 16.25
CA THR A 53 14.85 -10.59 16.75
C THR A 53 14.47 -11.07 18.16
N PRO A 54 14.62 -10.24 19.20
CA PRO A 54 14.16 -10.60 20.52
C PRO A 54 12.63 -10.51 20.57
N THR A 55 11.96 -11.60 20.95
CA THR A 55 10.52 -11.58 21.28
C THR A 55 10.30 -10.89 22.63
N ALA A 56 9.10 -10.35 22.90
CA ALA A 56 8.80 -9.75 24.21
C ALA A 56 9.15 -10.66 25.40
N SER A 57 8.88 -11.97 25.29
CA SER A 57 9.25 -12.98 26.30
C SER A 57 10.76 -13.13 26.54
N SER A 58 11.59 -12.74 25.58
CA SER A 58 13.06 -12.79 25.69
C SER A 58 13.64 -11.53 26.35
N CYS A 59 12.82 -10.51 26.60
CA CYS A 59 13.27 -9.26 27.19
C CYS A 59 13.04 -9.22 28.69
N ARG A 60 14.13 -8.91 29.39
CA ARG A 60 14.09 -8.72 30.84
C ARG A 60 13.15 -7.55 31.15
N HIS A 61 12.11 -7.79 31.94
CA HIS A 61 11.12 -6.79 32.37
C HIS A 61 10.18 -6.26 31.28
N ALA A 62 9.88 -7.05 30.24
CA ALA A 62 8.82 -6.69 29.31
C ALA A 62 7.47 -6.58 30.04
N ASP A 63 6.66 -5.59 29.64
CA ASP A 63 5.31 -5.42 30.17
C ASP A 63 4.45 -6.66 29.93
N PRO A 64 3.50 -6.99 30.83
CA PRO A 64 2.56 -8.11 30.67
C PRO A 64 1.67 -8.09 29.40
N GLY A 65 1.75 -7.03 28.59
CA GLY A 65 1.06 -6.90 27.31
C GLY A 65 1.97 -6.50 26.14
N ALA A 66 3.30 -6.55 26.31
CA ALA A 66 4.24 -6.28 25.24
C ALA A 66 4.34 -7.48 24.28
N TRP A 67 4.40 -7.20 22.99
CA TRP A 67 4.51 -8.22 21.94
C TRP A 67 5.88 -8.19 21.25
N GLN A 68 6.56 -7.05 21.26
CA GLN A 68 7.86 -6.84 20.65
C GLN A 68 8.77 -6.05 21.59
N CYS A 69 10.07 -6.34 21.55
CA CYS A 69 11.08 -5.49 22.16
C CYS A 69 11.66 -4.54 21.13
N ILE A 70 11.71 -3.26 21.49
CA ILE A 70 12.27 -2.21 20.66
C ILE A 70 13.50 -1.67 21.38
N GLY A 71 14.66 -1.84 20.76
CA GLY A 71 15.95 -1.32 21.22
C GLY A 71 16.82 -0.98 20.02
N PRO A 72 18.09 -0.57 20.19
CA PRO A 72 18.92 -0.11 19.08
C PRO A 72 18.96 -1.06 17.87
N ARG A 73 19.09 -2.38 18.12
CA ARG A 73 19.12 -3.40 17.05
C ARG A 73 17.82 -3.53 16.26
N PHE A 74 16.67 -3.17 16.83
CA PHE A 74 15.41 -3.11 16.08
C PHE A 74 15.56 -2.17 14.88
N PHE A 75 16.22 -1.03 15.09
CA PHE A 75 16.38 0.01 14.08
C PHE A 75 17.44 -0.32 13.03
N ASP A 76 18.29 -1.33 13.24
CA ASP A 76 19.18 -1.86 12.19
C ASP A 76 18.37 -2.44 11.00
N SER A 77 17.12 -2.86 11.25
CA SER A 77 16.19 -3.38 10.24
C SER A 77 15.90 -2.38 9.10
N TYR A 78 16.02 -1.07 9.35
CA TYR A 78 15.90 -0.04 8.31
C TYR A 78 17.03 -0.11 7.26
N GLY A 79 18.12 -0.82 7.55
CA GLY A 79 19.18 -1.11 6.59
C GLY A 79 18.84 -2.20 5.57
N ALA A 80 17.72 -2.92 5.74
CA ALA A 80 17.34 -4.04 4.87
C ALA A 80 16.80 -3.59 3.49
N PHE A 81 16.36 -2.34 3.33
CA PHE A 81 15.94 -1.81 2.04
C PHE A 81 17.08 -1.11 1.29
N PRO A 82 16.99 -1.00 -0.04
CA PRO A 82 17.97 -0.25 -0.83
C PRO A 82 18.14 1.19 -0.36
N ALA A 83 19.37 1.70 -0.43
CA ALA A 83 19.67 3.10 -0.16
C ALA A 83 18.77 4.06 -0.95
N GLY A 84 18.29 5.11 -0.29
CA GLY A 84 17.32 6.07 -0.83
C GLY A 84 15.85 5.70 -0.60
N THR A 85 15.58 4.59 0.09
CA THR A 85 14.22 4.28 0.58
C THR A 85 13.81 5.30 1.63
N LEU A 86 12.60 5.85 1.51
CA LEU A 86 12.01 6.73 2.52
C LEU A 86 11.04 5.95 3.38
N TYR A 87 10.97 6.28 4.67
CA TYR A 87 10.17 5.58 5.66
C TYR A 87 9.16 6.50 6.33
N SER A 88 7.96 5.99 6.59
CA SER A 88 7.14 6.46 7.71
C SER A 88 7.36 5.54 8.90
N HIS A 89 7.31 6.08 10.12
CA HIS A 89 7.45 5.28 11.33
C HIS A 89 6.33 5.57 12.32
N ASN A 90 5.72 4.50 12.81
CA ASN A 90 4.59 4.55 13.74
C ASN A 90 5.05 4.51 15.21
N PHE A 91 4.39 5.29 16.07
CA PHE A 91 4.46 5.15 17.52
C PHE A 91 3.09 4.79 18.11
N ASN A 92 3.09 3.95 19.13
CA ASN A 92 1.89 3.41 19.76
C ASN A 92 1.16 4.45 20.64
N VAL A 93 -0.16 4.56 20.47
CA VAL A 93 -1.09 5.32 21.34
C VAL A 93 -1.98 4.40 22.20
N ALA A 94 -2.17 3.15 21.78
CA ALA A 94 -3.05 2.20 22.44
C ALA A 94 -2.59 1.84 23.86
N THR A 95 -1.28 1.71 24.08
CA THR A 95 -0.71 1.47 25.42
C THR A 95 -0.65 2.76 26.22
N TRP A 96 -1.78 3.13 26.83
CA TRP A 96 -1.96 4.39 27.53
C TRP A 96 -1.71 4.28 29.04
N ASN A 97 -0.46 4.07 29.39
CA ASN A 97 0.00 3.97 30.78
C ASN A 97 1.47 4.43 30.88
N ALA A 98 2.01 4.40 32.10
CA ALA A 98 3.39 4.83 32.37
C ALA A 98 4.43 4.10 31.51
N SER A 99 4.24 2.80 31.26
CA SER A 99 5.19 2.02 30.47
C SER A 99 5.11 2.32 28.97
N GLY A 100 3.91 2.56 28.43
CA GLY A 100 3.76 3.05 27.05
C GLY A 100 4.47 4.38 26.84
N PHE A 101 4.34 5.32 27.79
CA PHE A 101 5.06 6.59 27.74
C PHE A 101 6.58 6.44 27.92
N HIS A 102 7.03 5.53 28.79
CA HIS A 102 8.46 5.21 28.92
C HIS A 102 9.02 4.59 27.63
N THR A 103 8.25 3.74 26.96
CA THR A 103 8.60 3.20 25.65
C THR A 103 8.74 4.31 24.62
N LEU A 104 7.80 5.27 24.59
CA LEU A 104 7.89 6.44 23.71
C LEU A 104 9.18 7.23 23.98
N GLU A 105 9.44 7.58 25.25
CA GLU A 105 10.65 8.29 25.68
C GLU A 105 11.94 7.58 25.24
N ALA A 106 12.00 6.26 25.41
CA ALA A 106 13.18 5.47 25.08
C ALA A 106 13.38 5.28 23.57
N THR A 107 12.30 5.22 22.78
CA THR A 107 12.37 4.83 21.37
C THR A 107 12.40 6.00 20.40
N VAL A 108 11.87 7.18 20.77
CA VAL A 108 11.94 8.38 19.91
C VAL A 108 13.37 8.75 19.51
N PRO A 109 14.36 8.80 20.44
CA PRO A 109 15.74 9.09 20.08
C PRO A 109 16.35 8.05 19.13
N LEU A 110 16.01 6.77 19.31
CA LEU A 110 16.51 5.68 18.48
C LEU A 110 15.93 5.75 17.06
N ALA A 111 14.62 5.95 16.94
CA ALA A 111 13.94 6.10 15.67
C ALA A 111 14.44 7.30 14.89
N CYS A 112 14.58 8.46 15.54
CA CYS A 112 15.04 9.67 14.86
C CYS A 112 16.49 9.54 14.39
N SER A 113 17.37 8.94 15.19
CA SER A 113 18.76 8.66 14.77
C SER A 113 18.81 7.72 13.56
N ALA A 114 18.00 6.66 13.57
CA ALA A 114 17.98 5.68 12.48
C ALA A 114 17.37 6.24 11.19
N LEU A 115 16.40 7.14 11.29
CA LEU A 115 15.63 7.65 10.16
C LEU A 115 16.09 9.03 9.68
N ARG A 116 17.07 9.66 10.32
CA ARG A 116 17.60 10.96 9.89
C ARG A 116 18.05 10.90 8.43
N GLY A 117 17.49 11.78 7.60
CA GLY A 117 17.77 11.82 6.15
C GLY A 117 16.98 10.83 5.29
N GLN A 118 16.21 9.92 5.89
CA GLN A 118 15.35 8.95 5.20
C GLN A 118 13.92 8.87 5.74
N LEU A 119 13.54 9.76 6.65
CA LEU A 119 12.17 9.91 7.13
C LEU A 119 11.32 10.68 6.11
N SER A 120 10.14 10.16 5.80
CA SER A 120 9.09 10.87 5.07
C SER A 120 8.15 11.63 6.01
N LEU A 121 7.68 10.99 7.08
CA LEU A 121 6.78 11.54 8.10
C LEU A 121 6.68 10.56 9.28
N PHE A 122 6.11 10.99 10.39
CA PHE A 122 5.76 10.10 11.50
C PHE A 122 4.29 9.72 11.48
N GLU A 123 3.96 8.59 12.06
CA GLU A 123 2.60 8.15 12.31
C GLU A 123 2.45 7.89 13.81
N ILE A 124 1.32 8.26 14.40
CA ILE A 124 1.11 8.13 15.85
C ILE A 124 -0.27 7.53 16.06
N GLY A 125 -0.30 6.28 16.52
CA GLY A 125 -1.49 5.45 16.67
C GLY A 125 -1.75 4.58 15.45
N ASN A 126 -2.52 3.49 15.65
CA ASN A 126 -2.93 2.57 14.60
C ASN A 126 -4.33 2.03 14.91
N GLU A 127 -5.27 2.17 13.98
CA GLU A 127 -6.66 1.69 14.09
C GLU A 127 -7.33 2.05 15.43
N PRO A 128 -7.37 3.34 15.81
CA PRO A 128 -7.92 3.77 17.10
C PRO A 128 -9.39 3.41 17.28
N ASP A 129 -10.12 3.24 16.19
CA ASP A 129 -11.50 2.79 16.20
C ASP A 129 -11.67 1.34 16.69
N LEU A 130 -10.61 0.53 16.63
CA LEU A 130 -10.59 -0.82 17.18
C LEU A 130 -10.16 -0.87 18.65
N TYR A 131 -9.79 0.27 19.25
CA TYR A 131 -9.44 0.31 20.67
C TYR A 131 -10.65 0.06 21.56
N VAL A 132 -11.85 0.47 21.18
CA VAL A 132 -12.91 0.54 22.18
C VAL A 132 -13.65 -0.77 22.39
N GLY A 133 -14.00 -0.99 23.66
CA GLY A 133 -14.39 -2.29 24.17
C GLY A 133 -13.21 -3.27 24.28
N LYS A 134 -11.97 -2.84 24.00
CA LYS A 134 -10.77 -3.69 24.07
C LYS A 134 -9.63 -3.06 24.90
N ARG A 135 -9.08 -1.96 24.40
CA ARG A 135 -8.01 -1.13 24.99
C ARG A 135 -8.52 0.16 25.64
N ARG A 136 -9.77 0.52 25.36
CA ARG A 136 -10.51 1.65 25.92
C ARG A 136 -11.94 1.23 26.22
N ASP A 137 -12.62 1.98 27.07
CA ASP A 137 -14.00 1.72 27.47
C ASP A 137 -14.97 1.87 26.29
N SER A 138 -16.14 1.23 26.36
CA SER A 138 -17.09 1.16 25.25
C SER A 138 -17.63 2.51 24.78
N ASN A 139 -17.58 3.54 25.65
CA ASN A 139 -18.02 4.90 25.37
C ASN A 139 -16.92 5.80 24.76
N TYR A 140 -15.71 5.29 24.57
CA TYR A 140 -14.60 6.08 24.06
C TYR A 140 -14.86 6.60 22.65
N ASP A 141 -14.70 7.91 22.48
CA ASP A 141 -15.16 8.65 21.32
C ASP A 141 -14.04 9.44 20.60
N VAL A 142 -14.44 10.33 19.69
CA VAL A 142 -13.52 11.17 18.93
C VAL A 142 -12.77 12.15 19.82
N HIS A 143 -13.42 12.75 20.82
CA HIS A 143 -12.78 13.71 21.72
C HIS A 143 -11.75 13.01 22.62
N ASP A 144 -12.08 11.81 23.12
CA ASP A 144 -11.14 11.01 23.89
C ASP A 144 -9.89 10.65 23.06
N TYR A 145 -10.08 10.22 21.81
CA TYR A 145 -8.94 9.93 20.93
C TYR A 145 -8.10 11.16 20.61
N LEU A 146 -8.73 12.31 20.36
CA LEU A 146 -8.00 13.55 20.13
C LEU A 146 -7.20 13.98 21.36
N ALA A 147 -7.71 13.76 22.58
CA ALA A 147 -6.98 14.02 23.82
C ALA A 147 -5.78 13.08 23.99
N ASP A 148 -5.97 11.77 23.76
CA ASP A 148 -4.90 10.78 23.81
C ASP A 148 -3.81 11.10 22.76
N TRP A 149 -4.24 11.41 21.54
CA TRP A 149 -3.33 11.74 20.44
C TRP A 149 -2.55 13.03 20.73
N ALA A 150 -3.22 14.11 21.16
CA ALA A 150 -2.58 15.37 21.50
C ALA A 150 -1.54 15.25 22.62
N ASN A 151 -1.83 14.47 23.66
CA ASN A 151 -0.90 14.24 24.76
C ASN A 151 0.26 13.33 24.31
N THR A 152 0.01 12.34 23.46
CA THR A 152 1.08 11.54 22.83
C THR A 152 2.00 12.40 21.98
N THR A 153 1.45 13.22 21.08
CA THR A 153 2.24 14.03 20.17
C THR A 153 3.02 15.10 20.91
N ALA A 154 2.47 15.71 21.97
CA ALA A 154 3.21 16.65 22.81
C ALA A 154 4.45 16.01 23.46
N ARG A 155 4.33 14.78 23.97
CA ARG A 155 5.46 14.01 24.52
C ARG A 155 6.46 13.63 23.44
N PHE A 156 5.97 13.09 22.33
CA PHE A 156 6.77 12.72 21.17
C PHE A 156 7.60 13.91 20.68
N GLU A 157 6.97 15.07 20.47
CA GLU A 157 7.63 16.30 20.00
C GLU A 157 8.68 16.80 21.00
N HIS A 158 8.40 16.70 22.30
CA HIS A 158 9.37 17.03 23.35
C HIS A 158 10.64 16.17 23.23
N PHE A 159 10.48 14.84 23.17
CA PHE A 159 11.61 13.90 23.06
C PHE A 159 12.34 14.05 21.72
N LEU A 160 11.61 14.23 20.62
CA LEU A 160 12.18 14.44 19.30
C LEU A 160 13.02 15.72 19.26
N LYS A 161 12.53 16.81 19.85
CA LYS A 161 13.27 18.08 19.92
C LYS A 161 14.56 17.96 20.72
N GLN A 162 14.57 17.15 21.78
CA GLN A 162 15.78 16.89 22.58
C GLN A 162 16.81 16.05 21.83
N ALA A 163 16.38 15.00 21.13
CA ALA A 163 17.29 14.06 20.46
C ALA A 163 17.70 14.48 19.04
N CYS A 164 16.75 15.04 18.28
CA CYS A 164 16.87 15.35 16.86
C CYS A 164 16.17 16.69 16.53
N PRO A 165 16.69 17.83 17.01
CA PRO A 165 16.04 19.14 16.84
C PRO A 165 15.84 19.55 15.36
N ASP A 166 16.69 19.05 14.46
CA ASP A 166 16.57 19.21 13.02
C ASP A 166 15.26 18.63 12.45
N MET A 167 14.82 17.49 13.00
CA MET A 167 13.61 16.78 12.59
C MET A 167 12.33 17.29 13.28
N ALA A 168 12.47 18.09 14.34
CA ALA A 168 11.34 18.64 15.11
C ALA A 168 10.84 20.00 14.60
N SER A 169 11.49 20.57 13.57
CA SER A 169 11.08 21.87 13.01
C SER A 169 9.72 21.78 12.30
N GLU A 170 9.02 22.92 12.17
CA GLU A 170 7.70 22.98 11.52
C GLU A 170 7.71 22.53 10.06
N GLN A 171 8.85 22.69 9.41
CA GLN A 171 9.05 22.35 8.00
C GLN A 171 9.46 20.89 7.78
N GLN A 172 9.77 20.14 8.84
CA GLN A 172 10.24 18.75 8.75
C GLN A 172 9.30 17.78 9.45
N LEU A 173 8.66 18.21 10.54
CA LEU A 173 7.77 17.37 11.30
C LEU A 173 6.38 17.36 10.67
N HIS A 174 6.05 16.23 10.05
CA HIS A 174 4.74 15.95 9.47
C HIS A 174 4.18 14.63 9.98
N TYR A 175 2.84 14.54 9.97
CA TYR A 175 2.13 13.36 10.44
C TYR A 175 1.26 12.71 9.36
N MET A 176 1.22 11.38 9.42
CA MET A 176 0.12 10.55 8.92
C MET A 176 -0.86 10.32 10.08
N PHE A 177 -2.14 10.55 9.84
CA PHE A 177 -3.20 10.51 10.85
C PHE A 177 -4.55 10.17 10.22
N PRO A 178 -5.52 9.58 10.92
CA PRO A 178 -5.42 8.87 12.20
C PRO A 178 -5.21 7.36 12.05
N SER A 179 -5.09 6.87 10.80
CA SER A 179 -4.94 5.45 10.48
C SER A 179 -6.09 4.60 11.02
N VAL A 180 -7.33 5.04 10.75
CA VAL A 180 -8.54 4.26 11.09
C VAL A 180 -8.66 3.02 10.20
N SER A 181 -9.28 1.96 10.73
CA SER A 181 -9.35 0.64 10.09
C SER A 181 -10.10 0.60 8.74
N SER A 182 -11.00 1.56 8.49
CA SER A 182 -11.79 1.62 7.26
C SER A 182 -12.57 2.93 7.10
N PRO A 183 -13.14 3.21 5.90
CA PRO A 183 -14.07 4.33 5.68
C PRO A 183 -15.36 4.27 6.51
N VAL A 184 -15.69 3.11 7.11
CA VAL A 184 -16.87 2.91 7.96
C VAL A 184 -16.52 2.87 9.45
N SER A 185 -15.30 3.32 9.80
CA SER A 185 -14.87 3.50 11.18
C SER A 185 -15.87 4.30 12.00
N ARG A 186 -16.12 3.85 13.23
CA ARG A 186 -16.95 4.56 14.19
C ARG A 186 -16.28 5.79 14.79
N LEU A 187 -14.95 5.84 14.82
CA LEU A 187 -14.22 7.08 15.05
C LEU A 187 -14.00 7.74 13.69
N ARG A 188 -14.93 8.59 13.29
CA ARG A 188 -14.96 9.19 11.95
C ARG A 188 -13.90 10.29 11.85
N VAL A 189 -13.07 10.20 10.82
CA VAL A 189 -12.04 11.19 10.49
C VAL A 189 -12.60 12.59 10.26
N PRO A 190 -13.72 12.81 9.54
CA PRO A 190 -14.28 14.16 9.42
C PRO A 190 -14.66 14.78 10.77
N ASP A 191 -15.18 13.97 11.69
CA ASP A 191 -15.56 14.43 13.02
C ASP A 191 -14.31 14.78 13.85
N MET A 192 -13.20 14.06 13.67
CA MET A 192 -11.90 14.41 14.28
C MET A 192 -11.38 15.77 13.81
N PHE A 193 -11.39 16.03 12.50
CA PHE A 193 -10.95 17.33 11.97
C PHE A 193 -11.90 18.47 12.39
N ALA A 194 -13.22 18.24 12.39
CA ALA A 194 -14.19 19.23 12.86
C ALA A 194 -14.00 19.56 14.35
N ALA A 195 -13.84 18.54 15.21
CA ALA A 195 -13.58 18.74 16.62
C ALA A 195 -12.22 19.41 16.87
N ALA A 196 -11.23 19.15 16.01
CA ALA A 196 -9.90 19.74 16.12
C ALA A 196 -9.89 21.26 15.94
N VAL A 197 -10.72 21.80 15.03
CA VAL A 197 -10.85 23.24 14.76
C VAL A 197 -11.32 24.01 16.00
N GLY A 198 -12.08 23.36 16.90
CA GLY A 198 -12.66 23.98 18.10
C GLY A 198 -11.77 23.95 19.36
N GLY A 199 -10.63 23.24 19.35
CA GLY A 199 -9.81 23.12 20.58
C GLY A 199 -8.59 22.19 20.57
N SER A 200 -8.09 21.72 19.41
CA SER A 200 -7.04 20.70 19.39
C SER A 200 -5.61 21.21 19.14
N SER A 201 -4.66 20.34 19.50
CA SER A 201 -3.21 20.51 19.57
C SER A 201 -2.57 21.05 18.27
N SER A 202 -1.44 21.73 18.41
CA SER A 202 -0.61 22.21 17.30
C SER A 202 -0.21 21.13 16.30
N SER A 203 -0.24 19.85 16.69
CA SER A 203 0.22 18.73 15.88
C SER A 203 -0.76 18.38 14.74
N ILE A 204 -2.07 18.62 14.89
CA ILE A 204 -3.04 18.33 13.79
C ILE A 204 -2.76 19.19 12.56
N LYS A 205 -2.28 20.42 12.76
CA LYS A 205 -1.86 21.33 11.67
C LYS A 205 -0.66 20.80 10.87
N ARG A 206 0.04 19.79 11.40
CA ARG A 206 1.19 19.14 10.75
C ARG A 206 0.80 17.84 10.06
N VAL A 207 -0.48 17.46 10.08
CA VAL A 207 -0.99 16.33 9.31
C VAL A 207 -0.93 16.69 7.83
N THR A 208 -0.14 15.94 7.07
CA THR A 208 -0.04 16.08 5.61
C THR A 208 -0.63 14.88 4.89
N GLN A 209 -0.93 13.80 5.61
CA GLN A 209 -1.57 12.61 5.06
C GLN A 209 -2.73 12.13 5.95
N VAL A 210 -3.93 12.05 5.36
CA VAL A 210 -5.07 11.36 5.96
C VAL A 210 -4.98 9.87 5.62
N SER A 211 -4.78 9.04 6.63
CA SER A 211 -4.66 7.58 6.49
C SER A 211 -5.95 6.85 6.88
N VAL A 212 -6.42 6.01 5.97
CA VAL A 212 -7.57 5.12 6.16
C VAL A 212 -7.23 3.75 5.58
N HIS A 213 -7.36 2.69 6.37
CA HIS A 213 -6.97 1.35 5.97
C HIS A 213 -8.01 0.70 5.06
N ASN A 214 -7.61 -0.38 4.38
CA ASN A 214 -8.50 -1.14 3.51
C ASN A 214 -8.14 -2.62 3.46
N TYR A 215 -9.15 -3.48 3.55
CA TYR A 215 -9.05 -4.90 3.18
C TYR A 215 -10.32 -5.29 2.43
N MET A 216 -10.21 -6.17 1.43
CA MET A 216 -11.39 -6.53 0.62
C MET A 216 -12.42 -7.32 1.42
N ALA A 217 -11.97 -8.14 2.38
CA ALA A 217 -12.78 -8.89 3.33
C ALA A 217 -11.89 -9.50 4.44
N GLY A 218 -12.47 -10.32 5.31
CA GLY A 218 -11.73 -11.11 6.31
C GLY A 218 -11.26 -12.46 5.81
N ALA A 219 -10.09 -12.91 6.28
CA ALA A 219 -9.52 -14.21 5.92
C ALA A 219 -10.46 -15.40 6.23
N THR A 220 -11.28 -15.29 7.27
CA THR A 220 -12.22 -16.34 7.72
C THR A 220 -13.68 -15.99 7.44
N GLN A 221 -13.96 -14.88 6.74
CA GLN A 221 -15.32 -14.43 6.49
C GLN A 221 -16.04 -15.38 5.51
N PRO A 222 -17.25 -15.87 5.82
CA PRO A 222 -18.01 -16.72 4.92
C PRO A 222 -18.26 -16.06 3.56
N GLY A 223 -18.16 -16.83 2.48
CA GLY A 223 -18.41 -16.37 1.10
C GLY A 223 -17.23 -15.65 0.44
N VAL A 224 -16.11 -15.46 1.13
CA VAL A 224 -14.88 -14.94 0.53
C VAL A 224 -14.27 -16.00 -0.39
N THR A 225 -14.02 -15.63 -1.65
CA THR A 225 -13.41 -16.51 -2.66
C THR A 225 -12.46 -15.74 -3.56
N LEU A 226 -11.58 -16.44 -4.26
CA LEU A 226 -10.62 -15.82 -5.18
C LEU A 226 -11.37 -15.08 -6.29
N GLN A 227 -12.27 -15.76 -7.02
CA GLN A 227 -13.04 -15.13 -8.10
C GLN A 227 -13.99 -14.02 -7.63
N ALA A 228 -14.75 -14.19 -6.55
CA ALA A 228 -15.80 -13.23 -6.18
C ALA A 228 -15.26 -12.00 -5.44
N THR A 229 -14.16 -12.16 -4.69
CA THR A 229 -13.66 -11.11 -3.78
C THR A 229 -12.41 -10.41 -4.32
N LEU A 230 -11.41 -11.17 -4.76
CA LEU A 230 -10.11 -10.60 -5.17
C LEU A 230 -10.03 -10.42 -6.69
N MET A 231 -10.24 -11.47 -7.46
CA MET A 231 -10.22 -11.41 -8.92
C MET A 231 -11.55 -10.86 -9.48
N ASN A 232 -12.04 -9.75 -8.95
CA ASN A 232 -13.28 -9.10 -9.36
C ASN A 232 -13.09 -7.57 -9.41
N HIS A 233 -13.03 -7.01 -10.61
CA HIS A 233 -12.85 -5.58 -10.83
C HIS A 233 -14.01 -4.75 -10.26
N THR A 234 -15.24 -5.26 -10.32
CA THR A 234 -16.38 -4.56 -9.70
C THR A 234 -16.27 -4.50 -8.18
N ALA A 235 -15.73 -5.54 -7.53
CA ALA A 235 -15.46 -5.51 -6.09
C ALA A 235 -14.39 -4.45 -5.75
N VAL A 236 -13.29 -4.42 -6.51
CA VAL A 236 -12.22 -3.40 -6.38
C VAL A 236 -12.78 -1.99 -6.57
N ALA A 237 -13.51 -1.76 -7.65
CA ALA A 237 -14.10 -0.46 -7.96
C ALA A 237 -15.09 -0.01 -6.87
N ARG A 238 -15.89 -0.92 -6.32
CA ARG A 238 -16.82 -0.63 -5.20
C ARG A 238 -16.07 -0.24 -3.93
N SER A 239 -15.00 -0.98 -3.57
CA SER A 239 -14.17 -0.67 -2.40
C SER A 239 -13.59 0.74 -2.52
N LEU A 240 -12.99 1.06 -3.67
CA LEU A 240 -12.36 2.36 -3.91
C LEU A 240 -13.38 3.50 -4.04
N ALA A 241 -14.59 3.24 -4.54
CA ALA A 241 -15.68 4.21 -4.51
C ALA A 241 -16.03 4.62 -3.06
N GLY A 242 -15.98 3.69 -2.11
CA GLY A 242 -16.11 3.98 -0.67
C GLY A 242 -15.03 4.94 -0.17
N HIS A 243 -13.76 4.69 -0.51
CA HIS A 243 -12.66 5.61 -0.18
C HIS A 243 -12.80 6.98 -0.84
N VAL A 244 -13.19 7.04 -2.12
CA VAL A 244 -13.41 8.31 -2.83
C VAL A 244 -14.54 9.12 -2.19
N ALA A 245 -15.64 8.47 -1.81
CA ALA A 245 -16.73 9.13 -1.11
C ALA A 245 -16.28 9.64 0.27
N TYR A 246 -15.50 8.85 1.00
CA TYR A 246 -15.01 9.22 2.33
C TYR A 246 -13.97 10.34 2.29
N ALA A 247 -13.07 10.33 1.31
CA ALA A 247 -12.07 11.37 1.11
C ALA A 247 -12.70 12.77 0.92
N LYS A 248 -13.85 12.86 0.25
CA LYS A 248 -14.61 14.13 0.12
C LYS A 248 -15.05 14.70 1.46
N SER A 249 -15.29 13.84 2.46
CA SER A 249 -15.68 14.30 3.80
C SER A 249 -14.54 14.94 4.59
N VAL A 250 -13.29 14.72 4.17
CA VAL A 250 -12.07 15.22 4.84
C VAL A 250 -11.26 16.18 3.96
N GLU A 251 -11.83 16.65 2.85
CA GLU A 251 -11.16 17.53 1.88
C GLU A 251 -10.71 18.87 2.50
N ALA A 252 -11.44 19.35 3.52
CA ALA A 252 -11.09 20.57 4.26
C ALA A 252 -9.81 20.46 5.13
N SER A 253 -9.20 19.28 5.22
CA SER A 253 -7.94 19.09 5.96
C SER A 253 -6.68 19.55 5.21
N ASP A 254 -6.79 19.83 3.90
CA ASP A 254 -5.67 20.09 2.97
C ASP A 254 -4.61 18.96 2.89
N ALA A 255 -4.83 17.84 3.59
CA ALA A 255 -3.93 16.69 3.64
C ALA A 255 -4.26 15.67 2.55
N ASP A 256 -3.21 15.01 2.04
CA ASP A 256 -3.36 14.00 1.00
C ASP A 256 -4.04 12.74 1.55
N TYR A 257 -5.07 12.26 0.87
CA TYR A 257 -5.74 11.01 1.25
C TYR A 257 -4.93 9.79 0.78
N VAL A 258 -4.54 8.94 1.72
CA VAL A 258 -3.77 7.71 1.45
C VAL A 258 -4.48 6.50 2.05
N ILE A 259 -4.25 5.34 1.43
CA ILE A 259 -4.57 4.06 2.05
C ILE A 259 -3.30 3.60 2.79
N GLY A 260 -3.21 3.94 4.08
CA GLY A 260 -2.00 3.79 4.91
C GLY A 260 -1.66 2.37 5.32
N GLU A 261 -2.64 1.47 5.26
CA GLU A 261 -2.47 0.04 5.45
C GLU A 261 -3.46 -0.71 4.56
N HIS A 262 -2.98 -1.71 3.81
CA HIS A 262 -3.80 -2.43 2.85
C HIS A 262 -3.28 -3.82 2.51
N ASN A 263 -4.15 -4.83 2.46
CA ASN A 263 -3.87 -6.05 1.70
C ASN A 263 -5.19 -6.69 1.24
N SER A 264 -5.09 -7.87 0.64
CA SER A 264 -6.20 -8.68 0.13
C SER A 264 -7.26 -8.92 1.21
N LEU A 265 -6.89 -9.61 2.30
CA LEU A 265 -7.80 -9.98 3.38
C LEU A 265 -7.18 -9.70 4.75
N TYR A 266 -7.96 -9.13 5.69
CA TYR A 266 -7.49 -8.92 7.06
C TYR A 266 -7.34 -10.25 7.80
N GLY A 267 -6.62 -10.25 8.92
CA GLY A 267 -6.30 -11.49 9.65
C GLY A 267 -5.14 -12.26 8.99
N ALA A 268 -4.13 -11.53 8.52
CA ALA A 268 -2.93 -12.04 7.84
C ALA A 268 -3.13 -12.67 6.45
N GLY A 269 -4.32 -12.54 5.86
CA GLY A 269 -4.65 -13.17 4.59
C GLY A 269 -5.15 -14.61 4.76
N ALA A 270 -5.57 -15.23 3.66
CA ALA A 270 -6.03 -16.61 3.64
C ALA A 270 -5.22 -17.46 2.65
N ALA A 271 -4.80 -18.65 3.08
CA ALA A 271 -4.11 -19.61 2.22
C ALA A 271 -5.00 -20.04 1.04
N GLY A 272 -4.44 -20.07 -0.16
CA GLY A 272 -5.15 -20.33 -1.41
C GLY A 272 -5.88 -19.11 -1.99
N LEU A 273 -5.90 -17.98 -1.27
CA LEU A 273 -6.54 -16.74 -1.71
C LEU A 273 -5.54 -15.58 -1.77
N SER A 274 -4.86 -15.28 -0.67
CA SER A 274 -3.93 -14.16 -0.53
C SER A 274 -2.52 -14.48 -1.02
N ASP A 275 -2.15 -15.75 -1.06
CA ASP A 275 -0.80 -16.25 -1.37
C ASP A 275 -0.71 -16.92 -2.75
N VAL A 276 -1.62 -16.57 -3.67
CA VAL A 276 -1.70 -17.13 -5.03
C VAL A 276 -1.58 -16.04 -6.09
N PHE A 277 -1.25 -16.44 -7.32
CA PHE A 277 -1.09 -15.54 -8.45
C PHE A 277 -2.30 -14.62 -8.72
N GLY A 278 -3.52 -15.12 -8.47
CA GLY A 278 -4.75 -14.32 -8.55
C GLY A 278 -4.75 -13.09 -7.64
N ALA A 279 -4.15 -13.17 -6.44
CA ALA A 279 -3.97 -12.01 -5.57
C ALA A 279 -2.94 -11.02 -6.14
N ALA A 280 -1.91 -11.47 -6.86
CA ALA A 280 -0.99 -10.58 -7.53
C ALA A 280 -1.69 -9.79 -8.66
N LEU A 281 -2.58 -10.44 -9.43
CA LEU A 281 -3.40 -9.75 -10.43
C LEU A 281 -4.37 -8.75 -9.80
N TRP A 282 -5.04 -9.14 -8.71
CA TRP A 282 -5.88 -8.24 -7.92
C TRP A 282 -5.09 -7.02 -7.40
N GLY A 283 -3.89 -7.21 -6.87
CA GLY A 283 -3.07 -6.11 -6.36
C GLY A 283 -2.71 -5.08 -7.44
N VAL A 284 -2.44 -5.54 -8.67
CA VAL A 284 -2.23 -4.65 -9.83
C VAL A 284 -3.51 -3.90 -10.19
N ASP A 285 -4.66 -4.59 -10.24
CA ASP A 285 -5.96 -3.97 -10.51
C ASP A 285 -6.29 -2.90 -9.47
N PHE A 286 -6.17 -3.23 -8.18
CA PHE A 286 -6.44 -2.32 -7.07
C PHE A 286 -5.56 -1.08 -7.13
N ALA A 287 -4.25 -1.25 -7.33
CA ALA A 287 -3.33 -0.12 -7.40
C ALA A 287 -3.63 0.80 -8.60
N LEU A 288 -3.90 0.24 -9.78
CA LEU A 288 -4.21 1.03 -10.96
C LEU A 288 -5.58 1.71 -10.86
N GLN A 289 -6.59 1.03 -10.32
CA GLN A 289 -7.90 1.62 -10.07
C GLN A 289 -7.82 2.74 -9.04
N ALA A 290 -7.07 2.54 -7.95
CA ALA A 290 -6.85 3.56 -6.93
C ALA A 290 -6.18 4.81 -7.54
N ALA A 291 -5.13 4.60 -8.34
CA ALA A 291 -4.44 5.68 -9.05
C ALA A 291 -5.38 6.40 -10.04
N ALA A 292 -6.26 5.66 -10.71
CA ALA A 292 -7.22 6.22 -11.67
C ALA A 292 -8.29 7.10 -11.01
N THR A 293 -8.53 6.96 -9.70
CA THR A 293 -9.45 7.85 -8.98
C THR A 293 -8.94 9.29 -8.92
N GLY A 294 -7.61 9.51 -8.95
CA GLY A 294 -6.98 10.81 -8.71
C GLY A 294 -7.05 11.31 -7.25
N VAL A 295 -7.87 10.68 -6.42
CA VAL A 295 -8.13 11.04 -5.02
C VAL A 295 -7.12 10.36 -4.10
N VAL A 296 -6.99 9.03 -4.20
CA VAL A 296 -5.99 8.27 -3.44
C VAL A 296 -4.61 8.63 -3.96
N LYS A 297 -3.71 9.10 -3.09
CA LYS A 297 -2.35 9.52 -3.48
C LYS A 297 -1.31 8.43 -3.32
N ARG A 298 -1.55 7.46 -2.43
CA ARG A 298 -0.68 6.33 -2.14
C ARG A 298 -1.47 5.16 -1.57
N VAL A 299 -1.00 3.95 -1.85
CA VAL A 299 -1.46 2.69 -1.25
C VAL A 299 -0.26 1.96 -0.65
N HIS A 300 -0.31 1.67 0.65
CA HIS A 300 0.71 0.92 1.37
C HIS A 300 0.27 -0.54 1.53
N PHE A 301 0.92 -1.46 0.80
CA PHE A 301 0.63 -2.89 0.90
C PHE A 301 1.29 -3.49 2.15
N THR A 302 0.48 -4.03 3.05
CA THR A 302 0.89 -4.55 4.35
C THR A 302 1.55 -5.91 4.24
N SER A 303 2.58 -6.15 5.04
CA SER A 303 3.23 -7.44 5.20
C SER A 303 3.51 -7.74 6.66
N LEU A 304 3.14 -8.93 7.12
CA LEU A 304 3.43 -9.43 8.47
C LEU A 304 4.77 -10.17 8.55
N SER A 305 5.08 -11.05 7.58
CA SER A 305 6.30 -11.88 7.63
C SER A 305 6.79 -12.40 6.27
N ALA A 306 6.14 -12.04 5.15
CA ALA A 306 6.49 -12.55 3.84
C ALA A 306 6.54 -11.41 2.83
N ARG A 307 7.70 -11.22 2.19
CA ARG A 307 7.97 -10.22 1.14
C ARG A 307 6.80 -10.10 0.15
N PRO A 308 6.01 -9.02 0.17
CA PRO A 308 5.32 -8.57 -1.02
C PRO A 308 6.40 -7.84 -1.83
N THR A 309 6.80 -8.37 -2.97
CA THR A 309 7.84 -7.71 -3.78
C THR A 309 7.26 -6.47 -4.46
N PRO A 310 7.57 -5.22 -4.06
CA PRO A 310 7.13 -4.03 -4.77
C PRO A 310 8.22 -3.77 -5.81
N ARG A 311 8.03 -4.26 -7.03
CA ARG A 311 9.04 -4.15 -8.10
C ARG A 311 8.69 -3.00 -9.03
N GLY A 312 9.33 -1.85 -8.83
CA GLY A 312 9.35 -0.71 -9.75
C GLY A 312 10.78 -0.22 -9.99
N PRO A 313 11.06 0.52 -11.09
CA PRO A 313 12.36 1.12 -11.29
C PRO A 313 12.73 2.02 -10.11
N ARG A 314 14.01 1.99 -9.69
CA ARG A 314 14.55 2.88 -8.65
C ARG A 314 14.10 4.32 -8.90
N PRO A 315 13.61 5.06 -7.89
CA PRO A 315 13.35 6.49 -8.03
C PRO A 315 14.63 7.17 -8.51
N ARG A 316 14.61 7.70 -9.74
CA ARG A 316 15.69 8.60 -10.17
C ARG A 316 15.43 9.94 -9.52
N HIS A 317 16.03 10.17 -8.35
CA HIS A 317 16.08 11.50 -7.78
C HIS A 317 16.83 12.42 -8.75
N GLY A 318 16.23 13.56 -9.09
CA GLY A 318 16.86 14.59 -9.93
C GLY A 318 16.22 14.90 -11.29
N ARG A 319 15.08 14.29 -11.67
CA ARG A 319 14.26 14.82 -12.79
C ARG A 319 13.02 15.52 -12.22
N ARG A 320 12.70 16.72 -12.71
CA ARG A 320 11.41 17.41 -12.44
C ARG A 320 10.30 16.37 -12.47
N SER A 321 9.52 16.26 -11.38
CA SER A 321 8.42 15.31 -11.27
C SER A 321 7.45 15.55 -12.44
N ARG A 322 7.50 14.68 -13.45
CA ARG A 322 6.59 14.74 -14.59
C ARG A 322 5.23 14.30 -14.11
N ARG A 323 4.19 15.04 -14.50
CA ARG A 323 2.83 14.81 -14.01
C ARG A 323 2.36 13.46 -14.54
N THR A 324 2.22 12.49 -13.65
CA THR A 324 1.77 11.14 -14.02
C THR A 324 0.33 10.94 -13.60
N THR A 325 -0.54 10.63 -14.56
CA THR A 325 -1.95 10.31 -14.31
C THR A 325 -2.29 8.94 -14.85
N VAL A 326 -3.24 8.27 -14.22
CA VAL A 326 -3.81 7.00 -14.68
C VAL A 326 -5.26 7.24 -15.04
N LYS A 327 -5.74 6.64 -16.13
CA LYS A 327 -7.14 6.68 -16.55
C LYS A 327 -7.63 5.27 -16.84
N THR A 328 -8.87 4.97 -16.49
CA THR A 328 -9.55 3.73 -16.90
C THR A 328 -9.82 3.74 -18.40
N LEU A 329 -9.73 2.57 -19.01
CA LEU A 329 -10.07 2.33 -20.41
C LEU A 329 -11.35 1.51 -20.46
N ALA A 330 -12.32 1.97 -21.26
CA ALA A 330 -13.50 1.17 -21.52
C ALA A 330 -13.12 -0.03 -22.40
N LEU A 331 -13.42 -1.23 -21.90
CA LEU A 331 -13.19 -2.49 -22.60
C LEU A 331 -14.54 -3.08 -23.00
N GLY A 332 -14.68 -3.57 -24.24
CA GLY A 332 -15.91 -4.23 -24.71
C GLY A 332 -16.13 -5.64 -24.15
N GLY A 333 -15.53 -5.96 -23.00
CA GLY A 333 -15.54 -7.26 -22.34
C GLY A 333 -16.49 -7.33 -21.14
N ARG A 334 -16.19 -8.22 -20.20
CA ARG A 334 -16.93 -8.38 -18.95
C ARG A 334 -16.43 -7.36 -17.92
N ALA A 335 -17.21 -6.32 -17.66
CA ALA A 335 -16.81 -5.22 -16.78
C ALA A 335 -16.51 -5.64 -15.32
N ASP A 336 -16.97 -6.80 -14.89
CA ASP A 336 -16.65 -7.38 -13.59
C ASP A 336 -15.24 -7.99 -13.52
N LEU A 337 -14.61 -8.28 -14.66
CA LEU A 337 -13.40 -9.11 -14.72
C LEU A 337 -12.32 -8.57 -15.65
N ASP A 338 -12.68 -7.76 -16.63
CA ASP A 338 -11.75 -7.14 -17.56
C ASP A 338 -11.52 -5.68 -17.12
N SER A 339 -10.27 -5.32 -16.89
CA SER A 339 -9.90 -3.94 -16.54
C SER A 339 -8.76 -3.43 -17.41
N GLY A 340 -8.79 -2.14 -17.69
CA GLY A 340 -7.85 -1.49 -18.60
C GLY A 340 -7.46 -0.12 -18.11
N TYR A 341 -6.18 0.22 -18.24
CA TYR A 341 -5.63 1.47 -17.72
C TYR A 341 -4.62 2.08 -18.69
N GLY A 342 -4.72 3.40 -18.88
CA GLY A 342 -3.70 4.20 -19.57
C GLY A 342 -2.92 5.02 -18.56
N ALA A 343 -1.59 4.91 -18.57
CA ALA A 343 -0.70 5.78 -17.80
C ALA A 343 -0.14 6.87 -18.71
N TYR A 344 -0.34 8.12 -18.29
CA TYR A 344 0.03 9.32 -19.03
C TYR A 344 1.12 10.08 -18.29
N VAL A 345 2.13 10.56 -19.00
CA VAL A 345 3.19 11.42 -18.46
C VAL A 345 3.12 12.75 -19.19
N ASP A 346 2.90 13.82 -18.45
CA ASP A 346 2.67 15.17 -18.97
C ASP A 346 1.55 15.20 -20.03
N GLY A 347 0.49 14.40 -19.81
CA GLY A 347 -0.66 14.28 -20.71
C GLY A 347 -0.46 13.36 -21.92
N ARG A 348 0.76 12.86 -22.17
CA ARG A 348 1.04 11.90 -23.24
C ARG A 348 0.87 10.47 -22.75
N LEU A 349 0.14 9.63 -23.49
CA LEU A 349 0.06 8.20 -23.19
C LEU A 349 1.47 7.60 -23.29
N GLU A 350 1.87 6.81 -22.28
CA GLU A 350 3.17 6.12 -22.27
C GLU A 350 3.00 4.62 -22.16
N ARG A 351 1.98 4.17 -21.40
CA ARG A 351 1.76 2.75 -21.11
C ARG A 351 0.28 2.42 -21.08
N LEU A 352 -0.03 1.20 -21.50
CA LEU A 352 -1.34 0.58 -21.30
C LEU A 352 -1.16 -0.65 -20.42
N ALA A 353 -2.07 -0.87 -19.49
CA ALA A 353 -2.22 -2.11 -18.75
C ALA A 353 -3.59 -2.70 -19.06
N LEU A 354 -3.65 -3.99 -19.39
CA LEU A 354 -4.88 -4.74 -19.61
C LEU A 354 -4.84 -5.98 -18.74
N LEU A 355 -5.91 -6.24 -17.99
CA LEU A 355 -6.02 -7.36 -17.07
C LEU A 355 -7.29 -8.16 -17.37
N ASN A 356 -7.19 -9.48 -17.27
CA ASN A 356 -8.32 -10.40 -17.27
C ASN A 356 -8.29 -11.18 -15.94
N LEU A 357 -9.22 -10.85 -15.06
CA LEU A 357 -9.39 -11.37 -13.71
C LEU A 357 -10.32 -12.61 -13.68
N ARG A 358 -10.55 -13.29 -14.79
CA ARG A 358 -11.21 -14.59 -14.73
C ARG A 358 -10.29 -15.61 -14.07
N GLU A 359 -10.73 -16.19 -12.97
CA GLU A 359 -10.06 -17.31 -12.30
C GLU A 359 -10.00 -18.51 -13.26
N TRP A 360 -8.80 -19.06 -13.44
CA TRP A 360 -8.57 -20.20 -14.32
C TRP A 360 -7.58 -21.20 -13.70
N SER A 361 -7.89 -22.49 -13.77
CA SER A 361 -7.19 -23.56 -13.01
C SER A 361 -6.45 -24.60 -13.87
N ARG A 362 -6.13 -24.32 -15.15
CA ARG A 362 -5.37 -25.27 -16.01
C ARG A 362 -4.14 -24.67 -16.69
N ARG A 363 -3.02 -25.41 -16.64
CA ARG A 363 -1.69 -25.04 -17.19
C ARG A 363 -1.75 -24.52 -18.63
N ARG A 364 -1.21 -23.32 -18.88
CA ARG A 364 -0.89 -22.80 -20.23
C ARG A 364 0.58 -22.44 -20.41
N THR A 365 1.13 -22.79 -21.57
CA THR A 365 2.38 -22.25 -22.14
C THR A 365 2.04 -21.14 -23.13
N GLY A 366 2.62 -19.94 -22.98
CA GLY A 366 2.29 -18.76 -23.81
C GLY A 366 3.33 -17.63 -23.73
N ARG A 367 3.31 -16.74 -24.74
CA ARG A 367 4.36 -15.78 -25.16
C ARG A 367 3.88 -14.30 -25.04
N SER A 368 4.64 -13.38 -24.40
CA SER A 368 4.75 -11.87 -24.57
C SER A 368 5.22 -11.16 -23.26
N LYS A 369 5.23 -9.80 -23.16
CA LYS A 369 5.42 -9.01 -21.91
C LYS A 369 4.24 -9.19 -20.93
N ARG A 370 3.99 -10.42 -20.51
CA ARG A 370 2.85 -10.83 -19.70
C ARG A 370 3.27 -11.05 -18.26
N LEU A 371 2.42 -10.64 -17.31
CA LEU A 371 2.41 -11.17 -15.96
C LEU A 371 1.52 -12.41 -16.00
N SER A 372 2.11 -13.59 -15.78
CA SER A 372 1.40 -14.86 -15.96
C SER A 372 1.95 -15.96 -15.04
N ALA A 373 1.07 -16.87 -14.64
CA ALA A 373 1.38 -18.17 -14.05
C ALA A 373 0.66 -19.28 -14.84
N ALA A 374 0.76 -20.54 -14.40
CA ALA A 374 0.08 -21.63 -15.08
C ALA A 374 -1.42 -21.73 -14.68
N ALA A 375 -1.76 -21.28 -13.49
CA ALA A 375 -3.11 -21.15 -12.94
C ALA A 375 -3.19 -19.97 -11.95
N ALA A 376 -4.41 -19.48 -11.70
CA ALA A 376 -4.64 -18.39 -10.74
C ALA A 376 -4.30 -18.78 -9.29
N CYS A 377 -4.42 -20.07 -8.96
CA CYS A 377 -4.12 -20.64 -7.65
C CYS A 377 -2.63 -21.01 -7.45
N ASP A 378 -1.77 -20.78 -8.45
CA ASP A 378 -0.35 -21.09 -8.33
C ASP A 378 0.34 -20.16 -7.32
N LYS A 379 1.23 -20.72 -6.51
CA LYS A 379 2.09 -19.97 -5.57
C LYS A 379 3.50 -19.71 -6.09
N THR A 380 3.92 -20.43 -7.14
CA THR A 380 5.26 -20.38 -7.75
C THR A 380 5.17 -20.41 -9.27
N GLY A 381 6.28 -20.15 -9.98
CA GLY A 381 6.29 -20.16 -11.45
C GLY A 381 5.64 -18.90 -12.06
N ILE A 382 5.52 -17.84 -11.27
CA ILE A 382 5.02 -16.54 -11.69
C ILE A 382 6.10 -15.85 -12.51
N THR A 383 5.74 -15.42 -13.72
CA THR A 383 6.67 -14.74 -14.62
C THR A 383 6.16 -13.39 -15.04
N PHE A 384 7.07 -12.43 -15.17
CA PHE A 384 6.82 -11.15 -15.82
C PHE A 384 7.74 -10.98 -17.01
N ASN A 385 7.18 -10.78 -18.21
CA ASN A 385 7.93 -10.60 -19.45
C ASN A 385 8.93 -11.75 -19.73
N GLY A 386 8.52 -12.98 -19.39
CA GLY A 386 9.33 -14.17 -19.57
C GLY A 386 10.52 -14.30 -18.62
N PHE A 387 10.52 -13.57 -17.51
CA PHE A 387 11.47 -13.76 -16.42
C PHE A 387 10.74 -14.24 -15.16
N ALA A 388 11.30 -15.26 -14.51
CA ALA A 388 10.91 -15.66 -13.17
C ALA A 388 11.75 -14.88 -12.15
N TYR A 389 11.19 -14.70 -10.97
CA TYR A 389 11.79 -13.92 -9.91
C TYR A 389 11.55 -14.61 -8.57
N GLU A 390 12.03 -15.84 -8.51
CA GLU A 390 11.85 -16.74 -7.37
C GLU A 390 12.84 -16.40 -6.24
N ALA A 391 12.55 -16.87 -5.03
CA ALA A 391 13.40 -16.66 -3.86
C ALA A 391 14.81 -17.24 -4.08
N GLU A 392 14.92 -18.38 -4.79
CA GLU A 392 16.17 -19.10 -5.04
C GLU A 392 17.12 -18.33 -5.96
N THR A 393 16.63 -17.40 -6.78
CA THR A 393 17.49 -16.53 -7.62
C THR A 393 17.86 -15.22 -6.94
N MET A 394 17.49 -15.05 -5.66
CA MET A 394 17.73 -13.84 -4.86
C MET A 394 17.30 -12.58 -5.62
N ASP A 395 16.11 -12.64 -6.24
CA ASP A 395 15.52 -11.55 -7.03
C ASP A 395 16.28 -11.14 -8.32
N LYS A 396 17.30 -11.90 -8.74
CA LYS A 396 17.88 -11.71 -10.08
C LYS A 396 16.90 -12.29 -11.12
N PRO A 397 16.44 -11.50 -12.10
CA PRO A 397 15.52 -11.98 -13.13
C PRO A 397 16.16 -13.14 -13.89
N ALA A 398 15.56 -14.32 -13.80
CA ALA A 398 15.99 -15.50 -14.55
C ALA A 398 15.13 -15.65 -15.80
N ARG A 399 15.76 -15.64 -16.98
CA ARG A 399 15.04 -15.80 -18.24
C ARG A 399 14.43 -17.20 -18.29
N VAL A 400 13.11 -17.27 -18.42
CA VAL A 400 12.40 -18.52 -18.65
C VAL A 400 12.34 -18.74 -20.16
N ALA A 401 13.17 -19.64 -20.67
CA ALA A 401 13.34 -19.86 -22.12
C ALA A 401 12.02 -20.22 -22.84
N SER A 402 11.09 -20.89 -22.15
CA SER A 402 9.77 -21.23 -22.68
C SER A 402 8.78 -20.05 -22.77
N ARG A 403 9.16 -18.86 -22.28
CA ARG A 403 8.32 -17.67 -22.26
C ARG A 403 8.92 -16.57 -23.15
N ALA A 404 8.10 -16.03 -24.05
CA ALA A 404 8.54 -14.90 -24.88
C ALA A 404 8.64 -13.61 -24.08
N SER A 405 9.44 -12.68 -24.60
CA SER A 405 9.64 -11.36 -24.03
C SER A 405 9.70 -10.32 -25.15
N ASN A 406 9.31 -9.08 -24.85
CA ASN A 406 9.37 -7.95 -25.79
C ASN A 406 8.58 -8.10 -27.12
N GLU A 407 7.39 -8.70 -27.08
CA GLU A 407 6.50 -8.75 -28.25
C GLU A 407 6.10 -7.34 -28.71
N GLN A 408 5.96 -7.16 -30.03
CA GLN A 408 5.54 -5.91 -30.64
C GLN A 408 4.13 -6.04 -31.19
N VAL A 409 3.28 -5.07 -30.87
CA VAL A 409 1.93 -4.93 -31.41
C VAL A 409 1.84 -3.60 -32.15
N LYS A 410 1.16 -3.58 -33.30
CA LYS A 410 0.97 -2.38 -34.11
C LYS A 410 -0.51 -1.99 -34.08
N ALA A 411 -0.77 -0.72 -33.86
CA ALA A 411 -2.11 -0.18 -34.06
C ALA A 411 -2.46 -0.20 -35.56
N ASP A 412 -3.73 -0.38 -35.87
CA ASP A 412 -4.22 -0.25 -37.23
C ASP A 412 -4.23 1.23 -37.70
N LYS A 413 -4.66 1.45 -38.94
CA LYS A 413 -4.71 2.79 -39.55
C LYS A 413 -5.66 3.77 -38.82
N SER A 414 -6.56 3.25 -37.98
CA SER A 414 -7.49 4.04 -37.15
C SER A 414 -6.96 4.28 -35.73
N GLY A 415 -5.74 3.80 -35.41
CA GLY A 415 -5.15 3.92 -34.07
C GLY A 415 -5.67 2.87 -33.09
N LYS A 416 -6.42 1.85 -33.56
CA LYS A 416 -6.95 0.79 -32.71
C LYS A 416 -5.92 -0.31 -32.52
N LEU A 417 -5.76 -0.75 -31.28
CA LEU A 417 -4.88 -1.85 -30.90
C LEU A 417 -5.73 -3.06 -30.50
N ALA A 418 -5.43 -4.22 -31.07
CA ALA A 418 -6.06 -5.50 -30.73
C ALA A 418 -5.04 -6.39 -30.03
N ILE A 419 -5.33 -6.78 -28.79
CA ILE A 419 -4.45 -7.63 -27.99
C ILE A 419 -5.27 -8.75 -27.36
N GLU A 420 -4.74 -9.97 -27.44
CA GLU A 420 -5.29 -11.12 -26.73
C GLU A 420 -4.73 -11.18 -25.31
N VAL A 421 -5.64 -11.14 -24.32
CA VAL A 421 -5.36 -11.35 -22.90
C VAL A 421 -6.05 -12.63 -22.47
N ALA A 422 -5.28 -13.60 -21.99
CA ALA A 422 -5.79 -14.88 -21.51
C ALA A 422 -6.46 -14.71 -20.13
N ASP A 423 -7.30 -15.67 -19.75
CA ASP A 423 -7.84 -15.74 -18.39
C ASP A 423 -6.70 -15.82 -17.35
N SER A 424 -6.83 -15.08 -16.25
CA SER A 424 -5.78 -14.91 -15.23
C SER A 424 -4.48 -14.39 -15.84
N GLU A 425 -4.51 -13.20 -16.44
CA GLU A 425 -3.32 -12.60 -17.06
C GLU A 425 -3.37 -11.07 -17.03
N ALA A 426 -2.20 -10.45 -16.96
CA ALA A 426 -2.05 -9.01 -17.21
C ALA A 426 -0.97 -8.73 -18.27
N ILE A 427 -1.20 -7.70 -19.08
CA ILE A 427 -0.28 -7.25 -20.13
C ILE A 427 0.04 -5.79 -19.94
N VAL A 428 1.31 -5.42 -20.09
CA VAL A 428 1.74 -4.02 -20.17
C VAL A 428 2.30 -3.73 -21.55
N VAL A 429 1.69 -2.77 -22.24
CA VAL A 429 2.14 -2.24 -23.52
C VAL A 429 2.88 -0.94 -23.27
N LEU A 430 4.07 -0.81 -23.85
CA LEU A 430 4.86 0.41 -23.80
C LEU A 430 4.77 1.10 -25.16
N GLN A 431 4.39 2.38 -25.17
CA GLN A 431 4.51 3.19 -26.37
C GLN A 431 5.99 3.43 -26.64
N LYS A 432 6.44 3.12 -27.86
CA LYS A 432 7.79 3.42 -28.34
C LYS A 432 7.79 4.68 -29.17
#